data_AF-A0A349LIH3-F1
#
_entry.id   AF-A0A349LIH3-F1
#
_cell.length_a   1.000
_cell.length_b   1.000
_cell.length_c   1.000
_cell.angle_alpha   90.00
_cell.angle_beta   90.00
_cell.angle_gamma   90.00
#
_symmetry.space_group_name_H-M   'P 1'
#
loop_
_entity.id
_entity.type
_entity.pdbx_description
1 polymer ?
#
loop_
_entity_poly.entity_id
_entity_poly.type
_entity_poly.pdbx_seq_one_letter_code
_entity_poly.pdbx_strand_id
1 'polypeptide(L)'
;VFLGASTIESTRILLNSTSPDFPNGIANSSGTLGHYLMDHTMGHGAGGDVPGFEDQANQVRRINGIYLPRFRNVTSKHPDFLRGFAYQGGGSRSTWSRGSMIRGLGADFKHGLTEMGPWQMSLYGFGECLPHESNRVELDPDVVDAWGIPVPRISCRWRENERAMF
;
A
#
# COMPACT_ATOMS: atom_id res chain seq x y z
N VAL A 1 12.38 -15.12 22.86
CA VAL A 1 12.75 -14.20 21.76
C VAL A 1 11.46 -13.72 21.12
N PHE A 2 11.33 -12.43 20.82
CA PHE A 2 10.23 -11.87 20.03
C PHE A 2 10.81 -11.33 18.71
N LEU A 3 10.21 -11.68 17.58
CA LEU A 3 10.64 -11.24 16.27
C LEU A 3 9.68 -10.18 15.72
N GLY A 4 10.18 -8.95 15.53
CA GLY A 4 9.38 -7.79 15.12
C GLY A 4 10.07 -6.98 14.02
N ALA A 5 10.49 -7.63 12.94
CA ALA A 5 11.26 -7.01 11.86
C ALA A 5 10.40 -6.53 10.68
N SER A 6 9.06 -6.38 10.86
CA SER A 6 8.07 -6.24 9.78
C SER A 6 7.80 -7.55 9.02
N THR A 7 6.77 -7.56 8.17
CA THR A 7 6.23 -8.76 7.49
C THR A 7 7.32 -9.53 6.74
N ILE A 8 8.00 -8.87 5.80
CA ILE A 8 8.92 -9.55 4.88
C ILE A 8 10.22 -9.97 5.58
N GLU A 9 10.84 -9.08 6.37
CA GLU A 9 12.11 -9.41 7.02
C GLU A 9 11.95 -10.40 8.17
N SER A 10 10.81 -10.39 8.88
CA SER A 10 10.55 -11.44 9.88
C SER A 10 10.48 -12.81 9.21
N THR A 11 9.78 -12.92 8.08
CA THR A 11 9.76 -14.15 7.27
C THR A 11 11.15 -14.52 6.78
N ARG A 12 11.92 -13.56 6.24
CA ARG A 12 13.29 -13.78 5.74
C ARG A 12 14.24 -14.30 6.82
N ILE A 13 14.17 -13.74 8.03
CA ILE A 13 14.98 -14.17 9.18
C ILE A 13 14.63 -15.62 9.55
N LEU A 14 13.34 -15.94 9.63
CA LEU A 14 12.89 -17.30 9.97
C LEU A 14 13.31 -18.33 8.92
N LEU A 15 13.19 -17.99 7.63
CA LEU A 15 13.63 -18.84 6.52
C LEU A 15 15.16 -19.06 6.52
N ASN A 16 15.95 -18.04 6.85
CA ASN A 16 17.41 -18.17 6.96
C ASN A 16 17.85 -18.95 8.22
N SER A 17 16.97 -19.09 9.22
CA SER A 17 17.28 -19.73 10.50
C SER A 17 17.16 -21.25 10.39
N THR A 18 18.09 -21.87 9.66
CA THR A 18 18.10 -23.32 9.41
C THR A 18 18.99 -24.09 10.40
N SER A 19 18.62 -25.34 10.68
CA SER A 19 19.41 -26.28 11.48
C SER A 19 19.04 -27.73 11.10
N PRO A 20 19.71 -28.78 11.62
CA PRO A 20 19.31 -30.17 11.41
C PRO A 20 17.85 -30.45 11.81
N ASP A 21 17.34 -29.80 12.86
CA ASP A 21 15.94 -29.93 13.31
C ASP A 21 14.97 -29.05 12.51
N PHE A 22 15.48 -27.99 11.86
CA PHE A 22 14.71 -27.01 11.08
C PHE A 22 15.33 -26.80 9.69
N PRO A 23 15.34 -27.82 8.81
CA PRO A 23 16.03 -27.74 7.52
C PRO A 23 15.42 -26.68 6.57
N ASN A 24 14.16 -26.31 6.78
CA ASN A 24 13.41 -25.34 5.96
C ASN A 24 13.14 -24.02 6.70
N GLY A 25 13.93 -23.71 7.73
CA GLY A 25 13.77 -22.53 8.58
C GLY A 25 12.97 -22.82 9.85
N ILE A 26 13.27 -22.10 10.92
CA ILE A 26 12.58 -22.24 12.21
C ILE A 26 11.11 -21.81 12.09
N ALA A 27 10.24 -22.47 12.86
CA ALA A 27 8.79 -22.24 12.84
C ALA A 27 8.13 -22.50 11.47
N ASN A 28 8.76 -23.30 10.61
CA ASN A 28 8.22 -23.69 9.30
C ASN A 28 7.80 -25.17 9.21
N SER A 29 7.37 -25.79 10.31
CA SER A 29 6.96 -27.21 10.30
C SER A 29 5.68 -27.47 9.51
N SER A 30 4.82 -26.45 9.35
CA SER A 30 3.62 -26.51 8.51
C SER A 30 3.91 -26.31 7.02
N GLY A 31 5.12 -25.87 6.65
CA GLY A 31 5.46 -25.46 5.29
C GLY A 31 4.80 -24.15 4.84
N THR A 32 4.11 -23.43 5.73
CA THR A 32 3.34 -22.22 5.36
C THR A 32 4.13 -20.92 5.56
N LEU A 33 5.36 -20.96 6.10
CA LEU A 33 6.16 -19.75 6.31
C LEU A 33 6.45 -19.09 4.96
N GLY A 34 6.08 -17.82 4.85
CA GLY A 34 6.24 -17.04 3.63
C GLY A 34 5.11 -17.21 2.62
N HIS A 35 4.17 -18.12 2.81
CA HIS A 35 2.98 -18.26 1.97
C HIS A 35 1.84 -17.33 2.40
N TYR A 36 0.83 -17.20 1.54
CA TYR A 36 -0.38 -16.41 1.78
C TYR A 36 -0.09 -14.93 1.99
N LEU A 37 0.94 -14.40 1.32
CA LEU A 37 1.24 -12.98 1.34
C LEU A 37 0.02 -12.20 0.80
N MET A 38 -0.43 -11.23 1.58
CA MET A 38 -1.52 -10.32 1.24
C MET A 38 -1.01 -8.89 1.30
N ASP A 39 -1.49 -8.07 0.38
CA ASP A 39 -1.43 -6.62 0.47
C ASP A 39 -2.70 -6.05 -0.16
N HIS A 40 -3.07 -4.82 0.18
CA HIS A 40 -4.28 -4.21 -0.34
C HIS A 40 -4.21 -4.04 -1.85
N THR A 41 -5.34 -4.27 -2.53
CA THR A 41 -5.53 -3.61 -3.82
C THR A 41 -5.63 -2.11 -3.55
N MET A 42 -4.67 -1.34 -4.05
CA MET A 42 -4.65 0.11 -3.88
C MET A 42 -4.99 0.80 -5.19
N GLY A 43 -5.85 1.81 -5.15
CA GLY A 43 -6.22 2.62 -6.31
C GLY A 43 -7.72 2.82 -6.44
N HIS A 44 -8.19 3.02 -7.68
CA HIS A 44 -9.62 3.12 -8.01
C HIS A 44 -10.38 4.17 -7.19
N GLY A 45 -9.66 5.24 -6.84
CA GLY A 45 -10.18 6.39 -6.14
C GLY A 45 -10.73 7.45 -7.07
N ALA A 46 -11.04 8.60 -6.49
CA ALA A 46 -11.45 9.79 -7.23
C ALA A 46 -10.88 11.01 -6.53
N GLY A 47 -10.60 12.06 -7.28
CA GLY A 47 -10.21 13.34 -6.72
C GLY A 47 -10.61 14.50 -7.60
N GLY A 48 -10.54 15.70 -7.05
CA GLY A 48 -10.89 16.91 -7.76
C GLY A 48 -10.57 18.17 -6.97
N ASP A 49 -10.61 19.29 -7.69
CA ASP A 49 -10.48 20.62 -7.10
C ASP A 49 -11.77 20.98 -6.35
N VAL A 50 -11.60 21.67 -5.24
CA VAL A 50 -12.68 22.19 -4.39
C VAL A 50 -12.65 23.71 -4.49
N PRO A 51 -13.64 24.36 -5.12
CA PRO A 51 -13.71 25.81 -5.19
C PRO A 51 -13.91 26.43 -3.79
N GLY A 52 -13.30 27.59 -3.55
CA GLY A 52 -13.45 28.33 -2.30
C GLY A 52 -12.41 27.98 -1.24
N PHE A 53 -12.51 28.63 -0.08
CA PHE A 53 -11.65 28.45 1.09
C PHE A 53 -10.18 28.82 0.85
N GLU A 54 -9.88 29.66 -0.15
CA GLU A 54 -8.53 30.12 -0.45
C GLU A 54 -7.97 31.05 0.64
N ASP A 55 -8.83 31.58 1.51
CA ASP A 55 -8.46 32.30 2.74
C ASP A 55 -7.98 31.35 3.85
N GLN A 56 -8.21 30.04 3.72
CA GLN A 56 -7.75 29.02 4.65
C GLN A 56 -6.46 28.35 4.18
N ALA A 57 -5.61 28.01 5.13
CA ALA A 57 -4.37 27.27 4.90
C ALA A 57 -4.50 25.81 5.35
N ASN A 58 -3.56 24.96 4.90
CA ASN A 58 -3.44 23.60 5.40
C ASN A 58 -3.24 23.58 6.93
N GLN A 59 -4.05 22.82 7.64
CA GLN A 59 -3.93 22.69 9.10
C GLN A 59 -2.81 21.72 9.49
N VAL A 60 -1.72 22.26 10.04
CA VAL A 60 -0.54 21.46 10.45
C VAL A 60 -0.84 20.45 11.56
N ARG A 61 -1.91 20.67 12.34
CA ARG A 61 -2.28 19.84 13.51
C ARG A 61 -3.33 18.76 13.22
N ARG A 62 -3.83 18.67 11.98
CA ARG A 62 -4.82 17.66 11.59
C ARG A 62 -4.22 16.72 10.55
N ILE A 63 -3.46 15.76 11.03
CA ILE A 63 -2.71 14.79 10.20
C ILE A 63 -3.63 13.67 9.68
N ASN A 64 -4.87 13.60 10.18
CA ASN A 64 -5.79 12.51 9.85
C ASN A 64 -6.63 12.84 8.63
N GLY A 65 -6.73 11.86 7.74
CA GLY A 65 -7.62 11.87 6.59
C GLY A 65 -9.08 11.57 6.94
N ILE A 66 -9.87 11.33 5.90
CA ILE A 66 -11.22 10.77 5.99
C ILE A 66 -11.18 9.27 5.71
N TYR A 67 -12.16 8.56 6.27
CA TYR A 67 -12.39 7.14 6.02
C TYR A 67 -13.85 6.94 5.64
N LEU A 68 -14.08 6.31 4.48
CA LEU A 68 -15.39 5.84 4.07
C LEU A 68 -15.44 4.33 4.34
N PRO A 69 -16.23 3.88 5.34
CA PRO A 69 -16.31 2.48 5.69
C PRO A 69 -16.78 1.59 4.54
N ARG A 70 -16.47 0.30 4.66
CA ARG A 70 -16.92 -0.72 3.73
C ARG A 70 -18.43 -0.71 3.59
N PHE A 71 -18.90 -0.51 2.36
CA PHE A 71 -20.32 -0.58 1.99
C PHE A 71 -20.63 -1.78 1.06
N ARG A 72 -19.61 -2.41 0.47
CA ARG A 72 -19.76 -3.63 -0.35
C ARG A 72 -19.78 -4.88 0.54
N ASN A 73 -20.62 -5.86 0.19
CA ASN A 73 -20.74 -7.15 0.89
C ASN A 73 -21.11 -7.03 2.38
N VAL A 74 -21.98 -6.07 2.72
CA VAL A 74 -22.47 -5.86 4.10
C VAL A 74 -23.80 -6.57 4.33
N THR A 75 -24.83 -6.23 3.54
CA THR A 75 -26.18 -6.82 3.65
C THR A 75 -26.50 -7.78 2.51
N SER A 76 -25.96 -7.53 1.32
CA SER A 76 -26.05 -8.40 0.15
C SER A 76 -24.66 -8.76 -0.34
N LYS A 77 -24.50 -9.95 -0.93
CA LYS A 77 -23.23 -10.45 -1.47
C LYS A 77 -23.14 -10.19 -2.97
N HIS A 78 -21.98 -9.72 -3.41
CA HIS A 78 -21.61 -9.69 -4.81
C HIS A 78 -21.32 -11.11 -5.29
N PRO A 79 -21.79 -11.51 -6.49
CA PRO A 79 -21.62 -12.88 -6.98
C PRO A 79 -20.15 -13.26 -7.18
N ASP A 80 -19.35 -12.35 -7.74
CA ASP A 80 -17.98 -12.64 -8.18
C ASP A 80 -16.89 -12.04 -7.28
N PHE A 81 -17.30 -11.37 -6.19
CA PHE A 81 -16.39 -10.65 -5.30
C PHE A 81 -16.72 -10.95 -3.85
N LEU A 82 -15.76 -11.50 -3.14
CA LEU A 82 -15.78 -11.75 -1.71
C LEU A 82 -15.14 -10.57 -0.96
N ARG A 83 -15.43 -10.47 0.34
CA ARG A 83 -14.85 -9.42 1.22
C ARG A 83 -15.28 -8.01 0.82
N GLY A 84 -14.47 -6.99 1.01
CA GLY A 84 -14.82 -5.65 0.57
C GLY A 84 -13.63 -4.74 0.43
N PHE A 85 -13.96 -3.46 0.34
CA PHE A 85 -13.01 -2.38 0.25
C PHE A 85 -13.55 -1.18 1.01
N ALA A 86 -12.64 -0.30 1.41
CA ALA A 86 -12.94 0.99 1.98
C ALA A 86 -12.23 2.07 1.17
N TYR A 87 -12.64 3.32 1.34
CA TYR A 87 -11.90 4.45 0.81
C TYR A 87 -11.25 5.23 1.93
N GLN A 88 -10.01 5.61 1.73
CA GLN A 88 -9.33 6.58 2.58
C GLN A 88 -8.98 7.80 1.75
N GLY A 89 -8.92 8.96 2.37
CA GLY A 89 -8.68 10.17 1.61
C GLY A 89 -8.39 11.36 2.46
N GLY A 90 -8.36 12.52 1.83
CA GLY A 90 -8.09 13.78 2.52
C GLY A 90 -8.22 14.94 1.57
N GLY A 91 -8.23 16.13 2.16
CA GLY A 91 -8.20 17.39 1.43
C GLY A 91 -7.03 18.24 1.87
N SER A 92 -6.37 18.88 0.91
CA SER A 92 -5.30 19.85 1.18
C SER A 92 -5.22 20.87 0.05
N ARG A 93 -4.73 22.07 0.34
CA ARG A 93 -4.28 23.00 -0.69
C ARG A 93 -3.02 22.47 -1.33
N SER A 94 -3.04 22.45 -2.66
CA SER A 94 -1.87 22.10 -3.46
C SER A 94 -0.71 23.04 -3.14
N THR A 95 0.48 22.48 -2.97
CA THR A 95 1.69 23.24 -2.65
C THR A 95 2.50 23.46 -3.93
N TRP A 96 3.78 23.82 -3.80
CA TRP A 96 4.68 24.01 -4.94
C TRP A 96 4.78 22.78 -5.85
N SER A 97 4.51 21.57 -5.32
CA SER A 97 4.59 20.31 -6.07
C SER A 97 3.62 20.25 -7.26
N ARG A 98 2.55 21.08 -7.26
CA ARG A 98 1.65 21.23 -8.41
C ARG A 98 2.37 21.63 -9.70
N GLY A 99 3.56 22.22 -9.58
CA GLY A 99 4.41 22.58 -10.71
C GLY A 99 4.75 21.42 -11.64
N SER A 100 4.68 20.16 -11.19
CA SER A 100 4.88 18.99 -12.05
C SER A 100 3.73 18.77 -13.06
N MET A 101 2.55 19.33 -12.79
CA MET A 101 1.32 19.14 -13.56
C MET A 101 0.96 20.34 -14.44
N ILE A 102 1.68 21.46 -14.29
CA ILE A 102 1.42 22.70 -15.03
C ILE A 102 2.65 23.10 -15.85
N ARG A 103 2.43 23.59 -17.07
CA ARG A 103 3.52 24.03 -17.94
C ARG A 103 4.10 25.35 -17.44
N GLY A 104 5.42 25.41 -17.30
CA GLY A 104 6.12 26.67 -17.02
C GLY A 104 7.61 26.46 -16.73
N LEU A 105 8.36 27.57 -16.78
CA LEU A 105 9.80 27.62 -16.47
C LEU A 105 10.16 29.06 -16.06
N GLY A 106 11.28 29.24 -15.37
CA GLY A 106 11.84 30.56 -15.08
C GLY A 106 11.40 31.13 -13.74
N ALA A 107 11.77 32.39 -13.50
CA ALA A 107 11.55 33.07 -12.22
C ALA A 107 10.04 33.22 -11.91
N ASP A 108 9.26 33.67 -12.88
CA ASP A 108 7.81 33.91 -12.72
C ASP A 108 7.06 32.62 -12.40
N PHE A 109 7.41 31.52 -13.05
CA PHE A 109 6.85 30.21 -12.75
C PHE A 109 7.14 29.78 -11.31
N LYS A 110 8.39 29.93 -10.87
CA LYS A 110 8.79 29.59 -9.49
C LYS A 110 8.11 30.49 -8.47
N HIS A 111 7.98 31.78 -8.76
CA HIS A 111 7.27 32.73 -7.91
C HIS A 111 5.79 32.36 -7.79
N GLY A 112 5.13 32.01 -8.90
CA GLY A 112 3.76 31.53 -8.87
C GLY A 112 3.55 30.26 -8.03
N LEU A 113 4.59 29.46 -7.80
CA LEU A 113 4.54 28.25 -6.96
C LEU A 113 4.76 28.50 -5.47
N THR A 114 5.16 29.71 -5.05
CA THR A 114 5.35 30.04 -3.63
C THR A 114 4.02 30.19 -2.89
N GLU A 115 2.94 30.51 -3.61
CA GLU A 115 1.60 30.55 -3.06
C GLU A 115 0.94 29.17 -3.06
N MET A 116 0.04 28.93 -2.12
CA MET A 116 -0.78 27.72 -2.11
C MET A 116 -1.78 27.77 -3.27
N GLY A 117 -1.88 26.68 -4.02
CA GLY A 117 -2.87 26.53 -5.07
C GLY A 117 -4.28 26.23 -4.52
N PRO A 118 -5.19 25.77 -5.39
CA PRO A 118 -6.56 25.43 -4.99
C PRO A 118 -6.59 24.28 -3.98
N TRP A 119 -7.69 24.19 -3.25
CA TRP A 119 -8.01 23.01 -2.46
C TRP A 119 -8.27 21.83 -3.38
N GLN A 120 -7.76 20.67 -2.98
CA GLN A 120 -8.02 19.41 -3.68
C GLN A 120 -8.47 18.39 -2.65
N MET A 121 -9.36 17.50 -3.08
CA MET A 121 -9.78 16.34 -2.31
C MET A 121 -9.51 15.08 -3.11
N SER A 122 -9.05 14.03 -2.42
CA SER A 122 -8.81 12.73 -3.02
C SER A 122 -9.30 11.61 -2.12
N LEU A 123 -9.85 10.56 -2.73
CA LEU A 123 -10.12 9.26 -2.16
C LEU A 123 -9.24 8.24 -2.87
N TYR A 124 -8.84 7.20 -2.15
CA TYR A 124 -8.10 6.03 -2.62
C TYR A 124 -8.78 4.79 -2.06
N GLY A 125 -9.08 3.84 -2.94
CA GLY A 125 -9.64 2.54 -2.57
C GLY A 125 -8.58 1.62 -2.01
N PHE A 126 -8.94 0.93 -0.93
CA PHE A 126 -8.15 -0.12 -0.29
C PHE A 126 -9.02 -1.36 -0.20
N GLY A 127 -8.73 -2.33 -1.06
CA GLY A 127 -9.47 -3.57 -1.14
C GLY A 127 -8.75 -4.75 -0.49
N GLU A 128 -9.54 -5.66 0.08
CA GLU A 128 -9.02 -6.90 0.66
C GLU A 128 -8.46 -7.82 -0.43
N CYS A 129 -7.26 -8.36 -0.20
CA CYS A 129 -6.68 -9.45 -0.99
C CYS A 129 -6.91 -10.77 -0.26
N LEU A 130 -7.35 -11.81 -0.96
CA LEU A 130 -7.48 -13.13 -0.36
C LEU A 130 -6.12 -13.78 -0.13
N PRO A 131 -6.00 -14.64 0.91
CA PRO A 131 -4.77 -15.38 1.19
C PRO A 131 -4.60 -16.49 0.16
N HIS A 132 -3.86 -16.21 -0.91
CA HIS A 132 -3.51 -17.21 -1.90
C HIS A 132 -2.18 -17.87 -1.54
N GLU A 133 -2.15 -19.20 -1.43
CA GLU A 133 -0.94 -19.96 -1.13
C GLU A 133 0.21 -19.66 -2.11
N SER A 134 -0.14 -19.41 -3.38
CA SER A 134 0.81 -19.04 -4.43
C SER A 134 1.50 -17.70 -4.20
N ASN A 135 0.87 -16.80 -3.43
CA ASN A 135 1.45 -15.52 -3.08
C ASN A 135 2.45 -15.77 -1.96
N ARG A 136 3.74 -15.72 -2.29
CA ARG A 136 4.79 -16.15 -1.38
C ARG A 136 6.03 -15.29 -1.38
N VAL A 137 6.73 -15.35 -0.27
CA VAL A 137 8.05 -14.79 -0.01
C VAL A 137 8.98 -15.97 0.25
N GLU A 138 10.00 -16.10 -0.59
CA GLU A 138 11.04 -17.13 -0.47
C GLU A 138 12.42 -16.46 -0.44
N LEU A 139 13.47 -17.22 -0.13
CA LEU A 139 14.84 -16.74 -0.26
C LEU A 139 15.30 -16.91 -1.71
N ASP A 140 15.93 -15.90 -2.27
CA ASP A 140 16.57 -16.01 -3.57
C ASP A 140 17.87 -16.84 -3.44
N PRO A 141 18.00 -17.98 -4.14
CA PRO A 141 19.19 -18.82 -4.04
C PRO A 141 20.44 -18.20 -4.70
N ASP A 142 20.25 -17.24 -5.60
CA ASP A 142 21.33 -16.71 -6.45
C ASP A 142 21.67 -15.25 -6.11
N VAL A 143 20.84 -14.58 -5.32
CA VAL A 143 20.97 -13.15 -5.00
C VAL A 143 21.07 -12.93 -3.50
N VAL A 144 22.12 -12.22 -3.10
CA VAL A 144 22.36 -11.80 -1.72
C VAL A 144 22.39 -10.29 -1.60
N ASP A 145 22.12 -9.79 -0.40
CA ASP A 145 22.27 -8.37 -0.08
C ASP A 145 23.74 -7.98 0.14
N ALA A 146 23.96 -6.71 0.53
CA ALA A 146 25.29 -6.15 0.78
C ALA A 146 26.08 -6.88 1.89
N TRP A 147 25.44 -7.72 2.70
CA TRP A 147 26.05 -8.48 3.78
C TRP A 147 26.13 -9.98 3.48
N GLY A 148 25.81 -10.40 2.26
CA GLY A 148 25.87 -11.80 1.85
C GLY A 148 24.68 -12.64 2.32
N ILE A 149 23.58 -12.00 2.74
CA ILE A 149 22.37 -12.72 3.17
C ILE A 149 21.41 -12.86 1.98
N PRO A 150 20.86 -14.06 1.69
CA PRO A 150 19.87 -14.26 0.63
C PRO A 150 18.73 -13.24 0.69
N VAL A 151 18.43 -12.56 -0.42
CA VAL A 151 17.35 -11.54 -0.47
C VAL A 151 15.97 -12.20 -0.53
N PRO A 152 14.89 -11.51 -0.10
CA PRO A 152 13.55 -12.02 -0.32
C PRO A 152 13.16 -11.95 -1.80
N ARG A 153 12.76 -13.09 -2.38
CA ARG A 153 12.11 -13.19 -3.68
C ARG A 153 10.60 -13.25 -3.46
N ILE A 154 9.88 -12.25 -3.98
CA ILE A 154 8.43 -12.12 -3.78
C ILE A 154 7.70 -12.50 -5.06
N SER A 155 6.89 -13.55 -4.99
CA SER A 155 5.97 -13.95 -6.06
C SER A 155 4.54 -13.68 -5.60
N CYS A 156 3.94 -12.58 -6.05
CA CYS A 156 2.59 -12.18 -5.63
C CYS A 156 1.78 -11.68 -6.82
N ARG A 157 0.49 -12.05 -6.88
CA ARG A 157 -0.45 -11.51 -7.84
C ARG A 157 -1.86 -11.44 -7.28
N TRP A 158 -2.59 -10.43 -7.72
CA TRP A 158 -4.04 -10.36 -7.55
C TRP A 158 -4.75 -11.30 -8.52
N ARG A 159 -5.80 -11.95 -8.03
CA ARG A 159 -6.56 -12.97 -8.74
C ARG A 159 -7.95 -12.48 -9.08
N GLU A 160 -8.81 -13.40 -9.53
CA GLU A 160 -10.14 -13.11 -10.04
C GLU A 160 -10.98 -12.33 -9.03
N ASN A 161 -10.90 -12.66 -7.74
CA ASN A 161 -11.60 -11.94 -6.67
C ASN A 161 -11.20 -10.47 -6.58
N GLU A 162 -9.90 -10.18 -6.49
CA GLU A 162 -9.39 -8.81 -6.40
C GLU A 162 -9.69 -8.00 -7.66
N ARG A 163 -9.69 -8.66 -8.82
CA ARG A 163 -10.02 -8.04 -10.11
C ARG A 163 -11.51 -7.74 -10.26
N ALA A 164 -12.38 -8.59 -9.73
CA ALA A 164 -13.83 -8.40 -9.75
C ALA A 164 -14.33 -7.25 -8.86
N MET A 165 -13.43 -6.60 -8.11
CA MET A 165 -13.72 -5.42 -7.30
C MET A 165 -14.01 -4.18 -8.15
N PHE A 166 -13.52 -4.14 -9.39
CA PHE A 166 -13.54 -2.96 -10.28
C PHE A 166 -14.30 -3.22 -11.57
#